data_AF-A0AAW5DA08-F1
#
_entry.id   AF-A0AAW5DA08-F1
#
_cell.length_a   1.000
_cell.length_b   1.000
_cell.length_c   1.000
_cell.angle_alpha   90.00
_cell.angle_beta   90.00
_cell.angle_gamma   90.00
#
_symmetry.space_group_name_H-M   'P 1'
#
loop_
_entity.id
_entity.type
_entity.pdbx_description
1 polymer ?
#
loop_
_entity_poly.entity_id
_entity_poly.type
_entity_poly.pdbx_seq_one_letter_code
_entity_poly.pdbx_strand_id
1 'polypeptide(L)'
;MSKQSPFAREEVMEAYLDSLLKEPEAPEDVTARTAKLLEQASQQMAETALASTANESEPQSNEQEAIAEKVTSLIETQKAETIEDEQQQSHAETLVENEQEAALNRAEKTKVPLKDTLGFRFQALFFEVAGLTLAVPLTSLGGIHQIEKIGPLFGKPDWFMGVMLHRESKLSVVDSAKWVMPEKYDENLAQSLNYRYLIMLGESAWGLASEKLVNTVNLTTDDVKWRESTGKRPWLAGMVKEKMCALIDVEELISMLNKGLGSNDQTP
;
A
#
# COMPACT_ATOMS: atom_id res chain seq x y z
N MET A 1 22.29 -12.14 69.44
CA MET A 1 21.00 -11.50 69.10
C MET A 1 21.38 -10.30 68.24
N SER A 2 21.09 -10.19 66.95
CA SER A 2 19.86 -10.54 66.25
C SER A 2 20.14 -10.76 64.76
N LYS A 3 19.52 -11.81 64.19
CA LYS A 3 19.48 -12.08 62.76
C LYS A 3 18.49 -11.08 62.14
N GLN A 4 18.93 -10.16 61.30
CA GLN A 4 18.02 -9.33 60.49
C GLN A 4 17.64 -10.13 59.24
N SER A 5 16.37 -10.50 59.20
CA SER A 5 15.71 -11.34 58.22
C SER A 5 15.25 -10.52 57.00
N PRO A 6 15.07 -11.16 55.82
CA PRO A 6 14.76 -10.50 54.56
C PRO A 6 13.24 -10.27 54.35
N PHE A 7 12.50 -9.94 55.42
CA PHE A 7 11.02 -9.84 55.40
C PHE A 7 10.48 -8.64 54.60
N ALA A 8 11.32 -7.68 54.20
CA ALA A 8 10.86 -6.49 53.45
C ALA A 8 10.36 -6.79 52.02
N ARG A 9 10.50 -8.04 51.54
CA ARG A 9 10.00 -8.47 50.22
C ARG A 9 8.76 -9.37 50.31
N GLU A 10 8.39 -9.81 51.51
CA GLU A 10 7.25 -10.71 51.73
C GLU A 10 5.96 -9.89 51.82
N GLU A 11 5.96 -8.77 52.57
CA GLU A 11 4.81 -7.85 52.63
C GLU A 11 4.43 -7.28 51.25
N VAL A 12 5.43 -7.00 50.41
CA VAL A 12 5.21 -6.50 49.05
C VAL A 12 4.65 -7.59 48.14
N MET A 13 5.08 -8.84 48.33
CA MET A 13 4.59 -9.99 47.59
C MET A 13 3.16 -10.36 48.01
N GLU A 14 2.85 -10.29 49.31
CA GLU A 14 1.52 -10.52 49.86
C GLU A 14 0.51 -9.46 49.38
N ALA A 15 0.90 -8.18 49.36
CA ALA A 15 0.04 -7.12 48.83
C ALA A 15 -0.26 -7.28 47.33
N TYR A 16 0.72 -7.75 46.55
CA TYR A 16 0.54 -8.02 45.12
C TYR A 16 -0.36 -9.25 44.88
N LEU A 17 -0.15 -10.32 45.65
CA LEU A 17 -0.98 -11.54 45.57
C LEU A 17 -2.41 -11.29 46.04
N ASP A 18 -2.64 -10.49 47.09
CA ASP A 18 -3.98 -10.11 47.55
C ASP A 18 -4.70 -9.23 46.51
N SER A 19 -3.96 -8.40 45.76
CA SER A 19 -4.50 -7.63 44.64
C SER A 19 -4.82 -8.46 43.40
N LEU A 20 -4.21 -9.65 43.24
CA LEU A 20 -4.49 -10.58 42.14
C LEU A 20 -5.57 -11.61 42.51
N LEU A 21 -5.71 -11.96 43.79
CA LEU A 21 -6.74 -12.88 44.29
C LEU A 21 -8.10 -12.21 44.49
N LYS A 22 -8.16 -10.89 44.70
CA LYS A 22 -9.41 -10.15 44.74
C LYS A 22 -9.90 -9.85 43.33
N GLU A 23 -10.84 -10.67 42.87
CA GLU A 23 -11.69 -10.31 41.74
C GLU A 23 -12.47 -9.02 42.08
N PRO A 24 -12.63 -8.08 41.14
CA PRO A 24 -13.36 -6.85 41.39
C PRO A 24 -14.85 -7.16 41.59
N GLU A 25 -15.35 -7.00 42.82
CA GLU A 25 -16.76 -7.28 43.15
C GLU A 25 -17.75 -6.26 42.55
N ALA A 26 -17.30 -5.15 41.98
CA ALA A 26 -18.18 -4.20 41.28
C ALA A 26 -17.45 -3.33 40.23
N PRO A 27 -18.13 -2.98 39.12
CA PRO A 27 -17.56 -2.15 38.04
C PRO A 27 -17.23 -0.70 38.47
N GLU A 28 -17.77 -0.23 39.59
CA GLU A 28 -17.54 1.14 40.08
C GLU A 28 -16.13 1.34 40.66
N ASP A 29 -15.53 0.27 41.21
CA ASP A 29 -14.23 0.33 41.87
C ASP A 29 -13.08 0.41 40.85
N VAL A 30 -13.27 -0.20 39.67
CA VAL A 30 -12.34 -0.09 38.53
C VAL A 30 -12.35 1.33 37.98
N THR A 31 -13.54 1.94 37.84
CA THR A 31 -13.68 3.31 37.35
C THR A 31 -13.05 4.34 38.29
N ALA A 32 -13.21 4.17 39.60
CA ALA A 32 -12.61 5.04 40.61
C ALA A 32 -11.07 4.96 40.59
N ARG A 33 -10.51 3.75 40.43
CA ARG A 33 -9.06 3.55 40.30
C ARG A 33 -8.50 4.17 39.02
N THR A 34 -9.19 4.03 37.89
CA THR A 34 -8.77 4.65 36.62
C THR A 34 -8.86 6.18 36.66
N ALA A 35 -9.90 6.74 37.29
CA ALA A 35 -10.05 8.19 37.44
C ALA A 35 -8.90 8.79 38.28
N LYS A 36 -8.53 8.12 39.37
CA LYS A 36 -7.45 8.57 40.25
C LYS A 36 -6.07 8.54 39.59
N LEU A 37 -5.81 7.55 38.73
CA LEU A 37 -4.57 7.46 37.95
C LEU A 37 -4.49 8.55 36.87
N LEU A 38 -5.61 8.86 36.21
CA LEU A 38 -5.68 9.92 35.20
C LEU A 38 -5.44 11.31 35.82
N GLU A 39 -5.98 11.53 37.02
CA GLU A 39 -5.78 12.78 37.76
C GLU A 39 -4.30 12.97 38.16
N GLN A 40 -3.64 11.91 38.65
CA GLN A 40 -2.20 11.95 38.98
C GLN A 40 -1.32 12.22 37.74
N ALA A 41 -1.65 11.63 36.59
CA ALA A 41 -0.91 11.88 35.35
C ALA A 41 -1.07 13.34 34.87
N SER A 42 -2.27 13.92 35.04
CA SER A 42 -2.53 15.31 34.67
C SER A 42 -1.72 16.32 35.51
N GLN A 43 -1.54 16.02 36.81
CA GLN A 43 -0.75 16.86 37.73
C GLN A 43 0.74 16.81 37.40
N GLN A 44 1.28 15.64 37.02
CA GLN A 44 2.68 15.51 36.61
C GLN A 44 2.99 16.24 35.28
N MET A 45 2.04 16.28 34.35
CA MET A 45 2.18 17.05 33.11
C MET A 45 2.14 18.56 33.36
N ALA A 46 1.36 19.02 34.33
CA ALA A 46 1.30 20.43 34.71
C ALA A 46 2.60 20.92 35.40
N GLU A 47 3.22 20.10 36.25
CA GLU A 47 4.50 20.43 36.88
C GLU A 47 5.67 20.45 35.89
N THR A 48 5.65 19.59 34.87
CA THR A 48 6.69 19.52 33.83
C THR A 48 6.66 20.74 32.89
N ALA A 49 5.48 21.33 32.66
CA ALA A 49 5.31 22.52 31.83
C ALA A 49 5.85 23.81 32.48
N LEU A 50 5.90 23.88 33.82
CA LEU A 50 6.39 25.04 34.57
C LEU A 50 7.91 25.07 34.75
N ALA A 51 8.61 23.96 34.51
CA ALA A 51 10.07 23.86 34.69
C ALA A 51 10.88 24.16 33.40
N SER A 52 10.22 24.33 32.25
CA SER A 52 10.90 24.43 30.94
C SER A 52 11.00 25.86 30.39
N THR A 53 10.57 26.89 31.13
CA THR A 53 10.70 28.30 30.73
C THR A 53 11.88 28.98 31.44
N ALA A 54 13.10 28.54 31.14
CA ALA A 54 14.31 29.29 31.50
C ALA A 54 15.52 28.82 30.67
N ASN A 55 15.50 29.04 29.34
CA ASN A 55 16.70 29.45 28.61
C ASN A 55 16.42 29.82 27.13
N GLU A 56 17.12 30.89 26.72
CA GLU A 56 17.49 31.34 25.36
C GLU A 56 16.51 32.17 24.49
N SER A 57 16.71 33.50 24.61
CA SER A 57 16.71 34.59 23.61
C SER A 57 17.51 34.23 22.32
N GLU A 58 17.37 34.76 21.09
CA GLU A 58 16.72 35.95 20.45
C GLU A 58 16.81 35.79 18.86
N PRO A 59 16.49 36.75 17.95
CA PRO A 59 15.44 36.60 16.90
C PRO A 59 15.89 36.74 15.41
N GLN A 60 15.02 36.41 14.44
CA GLN A 60 15.09 36.92 13.05
C GLN A 60 13.72 37.19 12.40
N SER A 61 13.73 38.14 11.47
CA SER A 61 12.72 39.12 11.09
C SER A 61 11.74 38.74 9.98
N ASN A 62 10.62 39.44 10.05
CA ASN A 62 9.46 39.58 9.16
C ASN A 62 9.80 40.17 7.76
N GLU A 63 9.11 39.72 6.71
CA GLU A 63 8.72 40.55 5.53
C GLU A 63 7.79 39.76 4.57
N GLN A 64 6.48 39.92 4.78
CA GLN A 64 5.43 39.59 3.81
C GLN A 64 4.45 40.77 3.80
N GLU A 65 4.47 41.61 2.76
CA GLU A 65 3.30 42.37 2.32
C GLU A 65 3.47 42.97 0.90
N ALA A 66 2.50 42.63 0.03
CA ALA A 66 1.87 43.42 -1.06
C ALA A 66 2.78 44.14 -2.09
N ILE A 67 2.53 44.20 -3.41
CA ILE A 67 1.39 44.76 -4.19
C ILE A 67 1.72 44.41 -5.68
N ALA A 68 0.95 43.65 -6.45
CA ALA A 68 -0.35 43.98 -7.05
C ALA A 68 -0.39 45.24 -7.95
N GLU A 69 0.59 45.47 -8.84
CA GLU A 69 0.41 46.44 -9.95
C GLU A 69 1.45 46.30 -11.09
N LYS A 70 1.16 45.48 -12.12
CA LYS A 70 1.61 45.68 -13.54
C LYS A 70 1.18 44.51 -14.43
N VAL A 71 -0.12 44.38 -14.63
CA VAL A 71 -0.71 43.66 -15.77
C VAL A 71 -1.37 44.71 -16.65
N THR A 72 -0.61 45.38 -17.52
CA THR A 72 -1.11 46.09 -18.72
C THR A 72 0.06 46.68 -19.51
N SER A 73 -0.06 46.68 -20.83
CA SER A 73 0.97 46.97 -21.85
C SER A 73 1.84 45.73 -22.14
N LEU A 74 1.89 45.13 -23.33
CA LEU A 74 1.73 45.68 -24.67
C LEU A 74 1.22 44.56 -25.61
N ILE A 75 -0.08 44.55 -25.85
CA ILE A 75 -0.69 43.95 -27.06
C ILE A 75 -0.65 45.06 -28.11
N GLU A 76 -0.42 44.69 -29.37
CA GLU A 76 -0.59 45.50 -30.61
C GLU A 76 0.70 45.90 -31.34
N THR A 77 1.13 45.03 -32.27
CA THR A 77 1.66 45.50 -33.56
C THR A 77 1.25 44.51 -34.66
N GLN A 78 0.33 44.95 -35.50
CA GLN A 78 -0.23 44.26 -36.66
C GLN A 78 0.56 44.54 -37.96
N LYS A 79 0.35 43.67 -38.96
CA LYS A 79 0.30 43.91 -40.43
C LYS A 79 1.62 44.15 -41.19
N ALA A 80 1.82 43.77 -42.46
CA ALA A 80 1.02 43.09 -43.51
C ALA A 80 1.95 42.73 -44.71
N GLU A 81 1.59 41.69 -45.50
CA GLU A 81 1.77 41.48 -46.97
C GLU A 81 1.38 40.00 -47.21
N THR A 82 0.20 39.57 -47.69
CA THR A 82 -0.55 39.74 -48.97
C THR A 82 0.26 39.51 -50.23
N ILE A 83 0.14 38.31 -50.84
CA ILE A 83 -0.23 38.11 -52.25
C ILE A 83 -1.07 36.82 -52.35
N GLU A 84 -2.16 36.94 -53.12
CA GLU A 84 -3.20 35.98 -53.48
C GLU A 84 -2.69 34.84 -54.38
N ASP A 85 -3.28 33.65 -54.26
CA ASP A 85 -3.86 33.00 -55.45
C ASP A 85 -4.96 32.01 -55.02
N GLU A 86 -6.01 31.97 -55.81
CA GLU A 86 -7.34 31.48 -55.47
C GLU A 86 -7.65 30.16 -56.22
N GLN A 87 -8.61 29.40 -55.68
CA GLN A 87 -9.39 28.31 -56.30
C GLN A 87 -8.83 26.87 -56.25
N GLN A 88 -9.45 26.02 -55.42
CA GLN A 88 -10.62 25.22 -55.85
C GLN A 88 -11.26 24.44 -54.67
N GLN A 89 -12.56 24.65 -54.51
CA GLN A 89 -13.45 23.93 -53.60
C GLN A 89 -13.59 22.45 -54.00
N SER A 90 -13.47 21.53 -53.04
CA SER A 90 -14.31 20.33 -53.01
C SER A 90 -14.31 19.67 -51.62
N HIS A 91 -15.49 19.19 -51.24
CA HIS A 91 -15.84 18.32 -50.11
C HIS A 91 -15.91 18.90 -48.69
N ALA A 92 -17.13 19.31 -48.36
CA ALA A 92 -17.68 19.23 -47.01
C ALA A 92 -17.95 17.76 -46.62
N GLU A 93 -18.03 17.56 -45.30
CA GLU A 93 -18.46 16.35 -44.57
C GLU A 93 -17.47 15.18 -44.56
N THR A 94 -16.66 15.11 -43.50
CA THR A 94 -16.46 13.94 -42.59
C THR A 94 -15.22 14.21 -41.72
N LEU A 95 -15.34 14.99 -40.64
CA LEU A 95 -14.24 15.26 -39.70
C LEU A 95 -14.73 15.46 -38.26
N VAL A 96 -15.48 14.50 -37.70
CA VAL A 96 -15.81 14.50 -36.26
C VAL A 96 -15.51 13.16 -35.57
N GLU A 97 -14.85 12.22 -36.24
CA GLU A 97 -14.63 10.88 -35.67
C GLU A 97 -13.16 10.53 -35.43
N ASN A 98 -12.22 11.47 -35.68
CA ASN A 98 -10.79 11.20 -35.61
C ASN A 98 -10.06 11.85 -34.41
N GLU A 99 -10.77 12.50 -33.50
CA GLU A 99 -10.18 13.06 -32.27
C GLU A 99 -10.23 12.06 -31.09
N GLN A 100 -11.05 11.01 -31.18
CA GLN A 100 -11.22 10.04 -30.09
C GLN A 100 -10.22 8.86 -30.16
N GLU A 101 -9.66 8.56 -31.34
CA GLU A 101 -8.56 7.58 -31.48
C GLU A 101 -7.19 8.16 -31.12
N ALA A 102 -6.99 9.46 -31.30
CA ALA A 102 -5.73 10.13 -30.96
C ALA A 102 -5.50 10.26 -29.44
N ALA A 103 -6.57 10.22 -28.63
CA ALA A 103 -6.49 10.25 -27.17
C ALA A 103 -6.16 8.90 -26.53
N LEU A 104 -6.47 7.78 -27.20
CA LEU A 104 -6.11 6.42 -26.71
C LEU A 104 -4.65 6.06 -27.04
N ASN A 105 -4.10 6.54 -28.16
CA ASN A 105 -2.74 6.22 -28.59
C ASN A 105 -1.63 6.98 -27.85
N ARG A 106 -1.96 7.93 -26.97
CA ARG A 106 -0.96 8.67 -26.15
C ARG A 106 -0.68 8.00 -24.79
N ALA A 107 -1.21 6.80 -24.57
CA ALA A 107 -0.94 6.00 -23.37
C ALA A 107 0.00 4.80 -23.62
N GLU A 108 0.70 4.75 -24.75
CA GLU A 108 1.89 3.90 -24.90
C GLU A 108 3.05 4.52 -24.12
N LYS A 109 2.93 4.56 -22.79
CA LYS A 109 4.08 4.73 -21.92
C LYS A 109 4.99 3.54 -22.20
N THR A 110 6.18 3.80 -22.73
CA THR A 110 7.27 2.84 -22.83
C THR A 110 7.38 2.14 -21.48
N LYS A 111 6.99 0.86 -21.44
CA LYS A 111 6.97 0.08 -20.20
C LYS A 111 8.40 -0.02 -19.69
N VAL A 112 8.69 0.60 -18.55
CA VAL A 112 10.00 0.50 -17.91
C VAL A 112 10.06 -0.86 -17.21
N PRO A 113 11.04 -1.72 -17.50
CA PRO A 113 11.19 -3.01 -16.82
C PRO A 113 11.30 -2.83 -15.30
N LEU A 114 10.66 -3.70 -14.52
CA LEU A 114 10.73 -3.67 -13.05
C LEU A 114 12.18 -3.69 -12.52
N LYS A 115 13.08 -4.37 -13.24
CA LYS A 115 14.51 -4.40 -12.90
C LYS A 115 15.13 -3.01 -12.82
N ASP A 116 14.71 -2.11 -13.69
CA ASP A 116 15.27 -0.76 -13.80
C ASP A 116 14.66 0.20 -12.76
N THR A 117 13.44 -0.09 -12.28
CA THR A 117 12.77 0.72 -11.24
C THR A 117 13.21 0.36 -9.82
N LEU A 118 13.61 -0.90 -9.57
CA LEU A 118 14.03 -1.38 -8.25
C LEU A 118 15.45 -0.93 -7.85
N GLY A 119 16.29 -0.53 -8.81
CA GLY A 119 17.69 -0.26 -8.57
C GLY A 119 18.51 -1.52 -8.18
N PHE A 120 19.76 -1.31 -7.76
CA PHE A 120 20.70 -2.40 -7.46
C PHE A 120 20.36 -3.21 -6.20
N ARG A 121 19.79 -2.54 -5.19
CA ARG A 121 19.42 -3.10 -3.88
C ARG A 121 18.00 -2.67 -3.53
N PHE A 122 17.16 -3.62 -3.16
CA PHE A 122 15.77 -3.38 -2.80
C PHE A 122 15.32 -4.33 -1.71
N GLN A 123 14.22 -4.01 -1.05
CA GLN A 123 13.58 -4.88 -0.08
C GLN A 123 12.39 -5.58 -0.71
N ALA A 124 12.24 -6.88 -0.44
CA ALA A 124 11.07 -7.65 -0.86
C ALA A 124 10.41 -8.32 0.34
N LEU A 125 9.09 -8.27 0.36
CA LEU A 125 8.24 -8.96 1.32
C LEU A 125 7.94 -10.35 0.78
N PHE A 126 8.23 -11.36 1.60
CA PHE A 126 7.92 -12.75 1.32
C PHE A 126 6.62 -13.13 2.01
N PHE A 127 5.74 -13.77 1.28
CA PHE A 127 4.45 -14.25 1.78
C PHE A 127 4.11 -15.60 1.17
N GLU A 128 3.25 -16.33 1.86
CA GLU A 128 2.87 -17.69 1.51
C GLU A 128 1.39 -17.76 1.10
N VAL A 129 1.15 -18.55 0.05
CA VAL A 129 -0.16 -18.84 -0.51
C VAL A 129 -0.15 -20.28 -0.99
N ALA A 130 -1.05 -21.13 -0.49
CA ALA A 130 -1.21 -22.51 -0.93
C ALA A 130 0.11 -23.32 -0.86
N GLY A 131 0.96 -23.05 0.13
CA GLY A 131 2.29 -23.67 0.27
C GLY A 131 3.35 -23.14 -0.72
N LEU A 132 3.06 -22.10 -1.49
CA LEU A 132 4.03 -21.41 -2.34
C LEU A 132 4.44 -20.07 -1.73
N THR A 133 5.74 -19.83 -1.69
CA THR A 133 6.31 -18.54 -1.32
C THR A 133 6.41 -17.62 -2.53
N LEU A 134 5.93 -16.39 -2.36
CA LEU A 134 5.99 -15.30 -3.34
C LEU A 134 6.71 -14.11 -2.73
N ALA A 135 7.32 -13.29 -3.57
CA ALA A 135 7.99 -12.06 -3.18
C ALA A 135 7.42 -10.86 -3.93
N VAL A 136 7.13 -9.78 -3.20
CA VAL A 136 6.73 -8.49 -3.76
C VAL A 136 7.69 -7.42 -3.25
N PRO A 137 8.26 -6.57 -4.12
CA PRO A 137 9.09 -5.46 -3.67
C PRO A 137 8.32 -4.46 -2.81
N LEU A 138 8.93 -3.98 -1.73
CA LEU A 138 8.31 -3.01 -0.82
C LEU A 138 8.05 -1.66 -1.49
N THR A 139 8.83 -1.29 -2.50
CA THR A 139 8.62 -0.06 -3.28
C THR A 139 7.32 -0.07 -4.08
N SER A 140 6.79 -1.27 -4.38
CA SER A 140 5.55 -1.47 -5.12
C SER A 140 4.43 -2.02 -4.22
N LEU A 141 4.61 -2.00 -2.90
CA LEU A 141 3.64 -2.48 -1.93
C LEU A 141 2.79 -1.30 -1.43
N GLY A 142 1.48 -1.36 -1.63
CA GLY A 142 0.55 -0.32 -1.17
C GLY A 142 0.24 -0.37 0.33
N GLY A 143 0.44 -1.54 0.94
CA GLY A 143 0.08 -1.82 2.32
C GLY A 143 -0.35 -3.26 2.52
N ILE A 144 -0.60 -3.63 3.77
CA ILE A 144 -1.10 -4.96 4.13
C ILE A 144 -2.25 -4.79 5.12
N HIS A 145 -3.40 -5.37 4.79
CA HIS A 145 -4.58 -5.38 5.65
C HIS A 145 -4.89 -6.79 6.11
N GLN A 146 -5.63 -6.94 7.21
CA GLN A 146 -6.24 -8.22 7.52
C GLN A 146 -7.48 -8.42 6.68
N ILE A 147 -7.73 -9.66 6.26
CA ILE A 147 -8.95 -9.97 5.49
C ILE A 147 -10.15 -9.93 6.44
N GLU A 148 -11.14 -9.14 6.04
CA GLU A 148 -12.43 -9.03 6.70
C GLU A 148 -13.53 -9.66 5.82
N LYS A 149 -14.76 -9.18 5.95
CA LYS A 149 -15.89 -9.64 5.13
C LYS A 149 -15.69 -9.22 3.67
N ILE A 150 -15.53 -10.21 2.80
CA ILE A 150 -15.48 -10.02 1.35
C ILE A 150 -16.91 -10.13 0.79
N GLY A 151 -17.34 -9.12 0.04
CA GLY A 151 -18.58 -9.14 -0.73
C GLY A 151 -18.33 -9.73 -2.12
N PRO A 152 -18.74 -10.98 -2.41
CA PRO A 152 -18.55 -11.58 -3.73
C PRO A 152 -19.36 -10.82 -4.79
N LEU A 153 -18.83 -10.77 -6.01
CA LEU A 153 -19.50 -10.11 -7.14
C LEU A 153 -19.68 -11.11 -8.29
N PHE A 154 -20.92 -11.27 -8.74
CA PHE A 154 -21.27 -12.18 -9.83
C PHE A 154 -20.83 -11.62 -11.20
N GLY A 155 -20.49 -12.51 -12.13
CA GLY A 155 -20.08 -12.13 -13.49
C GLY A 155 -18.62 -11.64 -13.59
N LYS A 156 -17.83 -11.76 -12.52
CA LYS A 156 -16.38 -11.56 -12.54
C LYS A 156 -15.66 -12.89 -12.75
N PRO A 157 -14.38 -12.88 -13.20
CA PRO A 157 -13.59 -14.10 -13.36
C PRO A 157 -13.40 -14.85 -12.04
N ASP A 158 -13.16 -16.15 -12.11
CA ASP A 158 -13.11 -17.03 -10.93
C ASP A 158 -11.97 -16.71 -9.94
N TRP A 159 -10.93 -16.01 -10.39
CA TRP A 159 -9.84 -15.51 -9.54
C TRP A 159 -10.25 -14.28 -8.71
N PHE A 160 -11.38 -13.65 -9.00
CA PHE A 160 -11.89 -12.51 -8.26
C PHE A 160 -12.75 -12.99 -7.09
N MET A 161 -12.26 -12.82 -5.86
CA MET A 161 -13.02 -13.24 -4.67
C MET A 161 -14.16 -12.27 -4.35
N GLY A 162 -13.98 -10.99 -4.62
CA GLY A 162 -14.97 -9.97 -4.30
C GLY A 162 -14.35 -8.62 -3.93
N VAL A 163 -15.16 -7.79 -3.28
CA VAL A 163 -14.73 -6.48 -2.78
C VAL A 163 -14.81 -6.48 -1.26
N MET A 164 -13.72 -6.11 -0.60
CA MET A 164 -13.63 -5.86 0.83
C MET A 164 -13.73 -4.36 1.07
N LEU A 165 -14.60 -3.94 2.00
CA LEU A 165 -14.66 -2.55 2.43
C LEU A 165 -13.74 -2.38 3.62
N HIS A 166 -12.73 -1.52 3.51
CA HIS A 166 -11.84 -1.18 4.61
C HIS A 166 -11.89 0.32 4.85
N ARG A 167 -12.44 0.72 5.99
CA ARG A 167 -12.73 2.13 6.35
C ARG A 167 -13.67 2.75 5.30
N GLU A 168 -13.16 3.65 4.46
CA GLU A 168 -13.92 4.29 3.37
C GLU A 168 -13.49 3.82 1.98
N SER A 169 -12.53 2.89 1.90
CA SER A 169 -11.95 2.39 0.66
C SER A 169 -12.51 1.03 0.27
N LYS A 170 -12.85 0.87 -1.01
CA LYS A 170 -13.27 -0.41 -1.60
C LYS A 170 -12.04 -1.10 -2.19
N LEU A 171 -11.66 -2.23 -1.61
CA LEU A 171 -10.51 -3.01 -2.01
C LEU A 171 -10.97 -4.25 -2.79
N SER A 172 -10.46 -4.43 -3.99
CA SER A 172 -10.74 -5.58 -4.85
C SER A 172 -9.83 -6.74 -4.48
N VAL A 173 -10.42 -7.85 -4.05
CA VAL A 173 -9.68 -9.01 -3.53
C VAL A 173 -9.53 -10.08 -4.60
N VAL A 174 -8.28 -10.46 -4.85
CA VAL A 174 -7.90 -11.51 -5.80
C VAL A 174 -7.46 -12.76 -5.04
N ASP A 175 -7.96 -13.91 -5.48
CA ASP A 175 -7.50 -15.23 -5.05
C ASP A 175 -6.11 -15.49 -5.62
N SER A 176 -5.09 -15.30 -4.79
CA SER A 176 -3.70 -15.50 -5.19
C SER A 176 -3.38 -16.96 -5.53
N ALA A 177 -4.08 -17.94 -4.96
CA ALA A 177 -3.82 -19.36 -5.21
C ALA A 177 -4.28 -19.72 -6.62
N LYS A 178 -5.51 -19.31 -6.98
CA LYS A 178 -6.03 -19.41 -8.35
C LYS A 178 -5.18 -18.64 -9.34
N TRP A 179 -4.71 -17.45 -8.96
CA TRP A 179 -3.88 -16.65 -9.85
C TRP A 179 -2.56 -17.35 -10.16
N VAL A 180 -1.82 -17.79 -9.14
CA VAL A 180 -0.48 -18.32 -9.36
C VAL A 180 -0.52 -19.76 -9.89
N MET A 181 -1.40 -20.60 -9.37
CA MET A 181 -1.51 -22.02 -9.75
C MET A 181 -2.95 -22.41 -10.10
N PRO A 182 -3.51 -21.95 -11.23
CA PRO A 182 -4.86 -22.31 -11.64
C PRO A 182 -5.03 -23.82 -11.85
N GLU A 183 -4.01 -24.49 -12.38
CA GLU A 183 -4.03 -25.93 -12.69
C GLU A 183 -4.07 -26.85 -11.45
N LYS A 184 -3.63 -26.35 -10.29
CA LYS A 184 -3.59 -27.13 -9.04
C LYS A 184 -4.67 -26.71 -8.06
N TYR A 185 -5.60 -25.86 -8.51
CA TYR A 185 -6.65 -25.36 -7.66
C TYR A 185 -7.81 -26.36 -7.63
N ASP A 186 -7.79 -27.24 -6.63
CA ASP A 186 -8.86 -28.19 -6.36
C ASP A 186 -9.81 -27.67 -5.26
N GLU A 187 -11.04 -28.18 -5.19
CA GLU A 187 -12.01 -27.82 -4.14
C GLU A 187 -11.48 -28.11 -2.72
N ASN A 188 -10.70 -29.19 -2.56
CA ASN A 188 -10.04 -29.51 -1.29
C ASN A 188 -9.01 -28.44 -0.91
N LEU A 189 -8.25 -27.94 -1.89
CA LEU A 189 -7.30 -26.87 -1.66
C LEU A 189 -8.06 -25.60 -1.26
N ALA A 190 -9.11 -25.23 -1.99
CA ALA A 190 -9.97 -24.09 -1.69
C ALA A 190 -10.49 -24.10 -0.23
N GLN A 191 -10.88 -25.27 0.28
CA GLN A 191 -11.35 -25.43 1.66
C GLN A 191 -10.23 -25.39 2.71
N SER A 192 -9.01 -25.82 2.34
CA SER A 192 -7.86 -25.80 3.24
C SER A 192 -7.22 -24.41 3.37
N LEU A 193 -7.42 -23.56 2.37
CA LEU A 193 -6.81 -22.23 2.30
C LEU A 193 -7.42 -21.29 3.34
N ASN A 194 -6.55 -20.71 4.17
CA ASN A 194 -6.97 -19.74 5.18
C ASN A 194 -6.34 -18.38 4.89
N TYR A 195 -6.99 -17.59 4.05
CA TYR A 195 -6.56 -16.24 3.74
C TYR A 195 -6.75 -15.31 4.93
N ARG A 196 -5.65 -14.77 5.46
CA ARG A 196 -5.63 -13.91 6.65
C ARG A 196 -5.23 -12.47 6.32
N TYR A 197 -4.46 -12.28 5.26
CA TYR A 197 -3.86 -11.01 4.89
C TYR A 197 -4.23 -10.63 3.46
N LEU A 198 -4.43 -9.34 3.22
CA LEU A 198 -4.62 -8.75 1.91
C LEU A 198 -3.43 -7.84 1.61
N ILE A 199 -2.64 -8.22 0.62
CA ILE A 199 -1.42 -7.51 0.20
C ILE A 199 -1.79 -6.55 -0.92
N MET A 200 -1.75 -5.25 -0.67
CA MET A 200 -2.12 -4.23 -1.64
C MET A 200 -1.03 -4.01 -2.68
N LEU A 201 -1.44 -3.96 -3.95
CA LEU A 201 -0.56 -3.80 -5.10
C LEU A 201 -0.44 -2.31 -5.48
N GLY A 202 0.72 -1.73 -5.22
CA GLY A 202 1.01 -0.31 -5.51
C GLY A 202 -0.03 0.63 -4.93
N GLU A 203 -0.37 1.67 -5.68
CA GLU A 203 -1.44 2.63 -5.33
C GLU A 203 -2.83 2.17 -5.80
N SER A 204 -2.96 0.93 -6.28
CA SER A 204 -4.22 0.43 -6.82
C SER A 204 -5.18 -0.05 -5.73
N ALA A 205 -6.44 -0.21 -6.11
CA ALA A 205 -7.44 -0.86 -5.25
C ALA A 205 -7.32 -2.40 -5.24
N TRP A 206 -6.32 -2.98 -5.92
CA TRP A 206 -6.15 -4.43 -6.00
C TRP A 206 -5.34 -4.97 -4.84
N GLY A 207 -5.83 -6.07 -4.26
CA GLY A 207 -5.16 -6.79 -3.19
C GLY A 207 -5.09 -8.29 -3.47
N LEU A 208 -3.93 -8.87 -3.16
CA LEU A 208 -3.66 -10.30 -3.22
C LEU A 208 -3.98 -10.96 -1.86
N ALA A 209 -4.87 -11.94 -1.86
CA ALA A 209 -5.17 -12.70 -0.65
C ALA A 209 -4.00 -13.64 -0.29
N SER A 210 -3.53 -13.60 0.96
CA SER A 210 -2.41 -14.40 1.47
C SER A 210 -2.73 -15.05 2.80
N GLU A 211 -2.17 -16.23 3.03
CA GLU A 211 -2.34 -16.98 4.27
C GLU A 211 -1.38 -16.49 5.36
N LYS A 212 -0.13 -16.24 4.99
CA LYS A 212 0.94 -15.92 5.94
C LYS A 212 1.96 -14.95 5.36
N LEU A 213 2.36 -13.98 6.19
CA LEU A 213 3.51 -13.13 5.94
C LEU A 213 4.76 -13.80 6.53
N VAL A 214 5.83 -13.92 5.75
CA VAL A 214 7.05 -14.63 6.16
C VAL A 214 8.03 -13.64 6.78
N ASN A 215 8.70 -12.83 5.95
CA ASN A 215 9.64 -11.80 6.38
C ASN A 215 9.98 -10.86 5.23
N THR A 216 10.62 -9.74 5.55
CA THR A 216 11.21 -8.83 4.56
C THR A 216 12.71 -9.12 4.45
N VAL A 217 13.23 -9.23 3.23
CA VAL A 217 14.66 -9.47 2.96
C VAL A 217 15.19 -8.40 2.02
N ASN A 218 16.43 -7.96 2.25
CA ASN A 218 17.17 -7.12 1.31
C ASN A 218 17.74 -8.00 0.20
N LEU A 219 17.32 -7.76 -1.03
CA LEU A 219 17.79 -8.44 -2.23
C LEU A 219 18.62 -7.48 -3.08
N THR A 220 19.55 -8.04 -3.83
CA THR A 220 20.21 -7.35 -4.95
C THR A 220 19.59 -7.80 -6.27
N THR A 221 19.81 -7.01 -7.32
CA THR A 221 19.39 -7.40 -8.68
C THR A 221 19.99 -8.75 -9.10
N ASP A 222 21.18 -9.10 -8.62
CA ASP A 222 21.86 -10.36 -8.93
C ASP A 222 21.28 -11.57 -8.20
N ASP A 223 20.56 -11.37 -7.09
CA ASP A 223 19.88 -12.43 -6.34
C ASP A 223 18.63 -12.95 -7.07
N VAL A 224 18.21 -12.25 -8.11
CA VAL A 224 17.03 -12.57 -8.92
C VAL A 224 17.46 -13.04 -10.29
N LYS A 225 16.99 -14.22 -10.68
CA LYS A 225 17.01 -14.68 -12.06
C LYS A 225 15.84 -14.03 -12.82
N TRP A 226 16.11 -12.88 -13.43
CA TRP A 226 15.16 -12.13 -14.24
C TRP A 226 14.75 -12.91 -15.49
N ARG A 227 13.54 -12.67 -15.96
CA ARG A 227 13.05 -13.21 -17.24
C ARG A 227 13.27 -12.20 -18.35
N GLU A 228 13.83 -12.65 -19.47
CA GLU A 228 14.07 -11.80 -20.65
C GLU A 228 12.85 -11.69 -21.57
N SER A 229 11.98 -12.71 -21.58
CA SER A 229 10.75 -12.71 -22.37
C SER A 229 9.52 -12.86 -21.47
N THR A 230 8.57 -11.93 -21.63
CA THR A 230 7.18 -12.00 -21.16
C THR A 230 6.42 -13.12 -21.89
N GLY A 231 6.79 -14.37 -21.60
CA GLY A 231 6.07 -15.57 -22.03
C GLY A 231 4.70 -15.68 -21.35
N LYS A 232 4.24 -16.92 -21.10
CA LYS A 232 2.89 -17.21 -20.59
C LYS A 232 2.46 -16.48 -19.30
N ARG A 233 3.36 -15.89 -18.51
CA ARG A 233 3.05 -15.21 -17.24
C ARG A 233 3.77 -13.87 -17.19
N PRO A 234 3.17 -12.77 -17.66
CA PRO A 234 3.84 -11.46 -17.69
C PRO A 234 3.99 -10.84 -16.29
N TRP A 235 3.10 -11.14 -15.34
CA TRP A 235 3.19 -10.74 -13.94
C TRP A 235 4.39 -11.33 -13.16
N LEU A 236 5.13 -12.27 -13.73
CA LEU A 236 6.28 -12.91 -13.08
C LEU A 236 7.58 -12.25 -13.56
N ALA A 237 8.18 -11.40 -12.72
CA ALA A 237 9.42 -10.69 -13.02
C ALA A 237 10.64 -11.63 -13.06
N GLY A 238 10.71 -12.58 -12.13
CA GLY A 238 11.86 -13.46 -11.99
C GLY A 238 11.74 -14.46 -10.85
N MET A 239 12.83 -15.18 -10.59
CA MET A 239 12.94 -16.14 -9.49
C MET A 239 14.06 -15.72 -8.55
N VAL A 240 13.77 -15.62 -7.26
CA VAL A 240 14.78 -15.32 -6.23
C VAL A 240 15.57 -16.60 -5.94
N LYS A 241 16.89 -16.55 -6.08
CA LYS A 241 17.77 -17.72 -6.05
C LYS A 241 17.81 -18.40 -4.69
N GLU A 242 18.00 -17.65 -3.61
CA GLU A 242 18.19 -18.22 -2.26
C GLU A 242 16.95 -18.93 -1.72
N LYS A 243 15.76 -18.38 -1.98
CA LYS A 243 14.49 -18.86 -1.45
C LYS A 243 13.65 -19.64 -2.46
N MET A 244 14.12 -19.72 -3.72
CA MET A 244 13.43 -20.40 -4.83
C MET A 244 11.98 -19.93 -4.99
N CYS A 245 11.73 -18.64 -4.74
CA CYS A 245 10.40 -18.05 -4.81
C CYS A 245 10.23 -17.19 -6.06
N ALA A 246 8.99 -16.97 -6.47
CA ALA A 246 8.67 -16.09 -7.58
C ALA A 246 8.63 -14.63 -7.13
N LEU A 247 9.30 -13.74 -7.87
CA LEU A 247 9.22 -12.30 -7.72
C LEU A 247 8.11 -11.76 -8.64
N ILE A 248 7.15 -11.06 -8.06
CA ILE A 248 6.00 -10.51 -8.77
C ILE A 248 6.33 -9.14 -9.37
N ASP A 249 5.99 -8.95 -10.64
CA ASP A 249 5.89 -7.64 -11.28
C ASP A 249 4.52 -7.05 -10.98
N VAL A 250 4.50 -6.09 -10.05
CA VAL A 250 3.27 -5.48 -9.55
C VAL A 250 2.57 -4.63 -10.62
N GLU A 251 3.33 -3.90 -11.43
CA GLU A 251 2.77 -3.01 -12.46
C GLU A 251 2.10 -3.81 -13.58
N GLU A 252 2.77 -4.86 -14.06
CA GLU A 252 2.16 -5.77 -15.05
C GLU A 252 0.97 -6.51 -14.45
N LEU A 253 1.05 -6.95 -13.20
CA LEU A 253 -0.07 -7.61 -12.52
C LEU A 253 -1.30 -6.69 -12.44
N ILE A 254 -1.13 -5.44 -12.01
CA ILE A 254 -2.22 -4.46 -11.96
C ILE A 254 -2.82 -4.23 -13.36
N SER A 255 -1.97 -4.10 -14.38
CA SER A 255 -2.40 -3.95 -15.78
C SER A 255 -3.26 -5.12 -16.25
N MET A 256 -2.86 -6.35 -15.93
CA MET A 256 -3.64 -7.56 -16.25
C MET A 256 -4.99 -7.57 -15.54
N LEU A 257 -5.00 -7.27 -14.23
CA LEU A 257 -6.22 -7.26 -13.41
C LEU A 257 -7.23 -6.21 -13.90
N ASN A 258 -6.75 -5.02 -14.27
CA ASN A 258 -7.59 -3.97 -14.86
C ASN A 258 -8.22 -4.38 -16.19
N LYS A 259 -7.50 -5.17 -17.00
CA LYS A 259 -8.00 -5.72 -18.27
C LYS A 259 -8.89 -6.96 -18.07
N GLY A 260 -9.02 -7.47 -16.85
CA GLY A 260 -9.78 -8.68 -16.54
C GLY A 260 -9.13 -9.97 -17.07
N LEU A 261 -7.83 -9.92 -17.37
CA LEU A 261 -7.06 -11.04 -17.91
C LEU A 261 -6.77 -12.09 -16.83
N GLY A 262 -6.66 -13.35 -17.25
CA GLY A 262 -6.19 -14.44 -16.40
C GLY A 262 -4.67 -14.45 -16.28
N SER A 263 -4.16 -15.21 -15.31
CA SER A 263 -2.72 -15.25 -15.00
C SER A 263 -1.82 -15.82 -16.10
N ASN A 264 -2.40 -16.48 -17.10
CA ASN A 264 -1.69 -17.05 -18.25
C ASN A 264 -1.83 -16.20 -19.54
N ASP A 265 -2.61 -15.13 -19.48
CA ASP A 265 -2.89 -14.31 -20.65
C ASP A 265 -1.76 -13.29 -20.87
N GLN A 266 -1.53 -12.93 -22.13
CA GLN A 266 -0.55 -11.92 -22.48
C GLN A 266 -1.23 -10.55 -22.57
N THR A 267 -0.57 -9.53 -22.03
CA THR A 267 -0.97 -8.15 -22.28
C THR A 267 -0.63 -7.82 -23.75
N PRO A 268 -1.60 -7.33 -24.55
CA PRO A 268 -1.33 -6.90 -25.92
C PRO A 268 -0.40 -5.69 -25.94
#